data_AF-A0A924BDW2-F1
#
_entry.id   AF-A0A924BDW2-F1
#
_cell.length_a   1.000
_cell.length_b   1.000
_cell.length_c   1.000
_cell.angle_alpha   90.00
_cell.angle_beta   90.00
_cell.angle_gamma   90.00
#
_symmetry.space_group_name_H-M   'P 1'
#
loop_
_entity.id
_entity.type
_entity.pdbx_description
1 polymer ?
#
loop_
_entity_poly.entity_id
_entity_poly.type
_entity_poly.pdbx_seq_one_letter_code
_entity_poly.pdbx_strand_id
1 'polypeptide(L)' 'MKTFSELIVSIKKEIKEINLIQAQKELKDNSNIILIDVREKDEVLQGYIENSINIPRGFLEIRIENSIP' A
#
# COMPACT_ATOMS: atom_id res chain seq x y z
N MET A 1 -19.01 -13.24 16.96
CA MET A 1 -17.64 -12.95 16.50
C MET A 1 -17.71 -12.82 14.99
N LYS A 2 -17.17 -11.76 14.37
CA LYS A 2 -17.16 -11.66 12.91
C LYS A 2 -16.20 -12.71 12.35
N THR A 3 -16.57 -13.31 11.23
CA THR A 3 -15.65 -14.13 10.43
C THR A 3 -14.57 -13.25 9.82
N PHE A 4 -13.46 -13.87 9.40
CA PHE A 4 -12.40 -13.18 8.68
C PHE A 4 -12.92 -12.48 7.42
N SER A 5 -13.80 -13.13 6.66
CA SER A 5 -14.41 -12.57 5.45
C SER A 5 -15.27 -11.34 5.74
N GLU A 6 -16.08 -11.38 6.80
CA GLU A 6 -16.89 -10.23 7.22
C GLU A 6 -16.02 -9.05 7.68
N LEU A 7 -14.90 -9.34 8.35
CA LEU A 7 -13.94 -8.32 8.77
C LEU A 7 -13.36 -7.59 7.54
N ILE A 8 -12.90 -8.33 6.53
CA ILE A 8 -12.36 -7.75 5.28
C ILE A 8 -13.41 -6.88 4.58
N VAL A 9 -14.66 -7.35 4.50
CA VAL A 9 -15.75 -6.57 3.88
C VAL A 9 -16.04 -5.27 4.65
N SER A 10 -15.97 -5.27 5.98
CA SER A 10 -16.11 -4.03 6.75
C SER A 10 -14.96 -3.07 6.51
N ILE A 11 -13.71 -3.54 6.55
CA ILE A 11 -12.52 -2.70 6.38
C ILE A 11 -12.51 -2.05 4.99
N LYS A 12 -12.87 -2.79 3.94
CA LYS A 12 -12.96 -2.26 2.58
C LYS A 12 -13.91 -1.06 2.43
N LYS A 13 -14.88 -0.92 3.33
CA LYS A 13 -15.80 0.25 3.34
C LYS A 13 -15.18 1.48 4.01
N GLU A 14 -14.15 1.29 4.82
CA GLU A 14 -13.45 2.34 5.57
C GLU A 14 -12.21 2.87 4.84
N ILE A 15 -11.83 2.24 3.71
CA ILE A 15 -10.68 2.63 2.89
C ILE A 15 -11.10 2.96 1.46
N LYS A 16 -10.33 3.82 0.79
CA LYS A 16 -10.47 4.06 -0.65
C LYS A 16 -9.71 2.97 -1.41
N GLU A 17 -10.42 2.04 -2.02
CA GLU A 17 -9.82 1.12 -3.00
C GLU A 17 -9.80 1.80 -4.39
N ILE A 18 -8.67 1.69 -5.09
CA ILE A 18 -8.52 2.20 -6.45
C ILE A 18 -8.05 1.07 -7.38
N ASN A 19 -8.45 1.12 -8.64
CA ASN A 19 -7.95 0.18 -9.64
C ASN A 19 -6.62 0.64 -10.25
N LEU A 20 -6.01 -0.23 -11.08
CA LEU A 20 -4.71 0.02 -11.72
C LEU A 20 -4.67 1.34 -12.51
N ILE A 21 -5.70 1.62 -13.30
CA ILE A 21 -5.75 2.83 -14.16
C ILE A 21 -5.81 4.09 -13.29
N GLN A 22 -6.62 4.06 -12.23
CA GLN A 22 -6.70 5.14 -11.25
C GLN A 22 -5.38 5.33 -10.51
N ALA A 23 -4.74 4.25 -10.07
CA ALA A 23 -3.45 4.30 -9.40
C ALA A 23 -2.37 4.92 -10.29
N GLN A 24 -2.26 4.48 -11.54
CA GLN A 24 -1.33 5.06 -12.51
C GLN A 24 -1.57 6.56 -12.73
N LYS A 25 -2.83 6.97 -12.83
CA LYS A 25 -3.20 8.38 -12.97
C LYS A 25 -2.82 9.19 -11.74
N GLU A 26 -3.21 8.72 -10.55
CA GLU A 26 -2.93 9.39 -9.27
C GLU A 26 -1.42 9.56 -9.07
N LEU A 27 -0.63 8.52 -9.29
CA LEU A 27 0.84 8.57 -9.17
C LEU A 27 1.50 9.51 -10.19
N LYS A 28 0.88 9.70 -11.36
CA LYS A 28 1.37 10.61 -12.40
C LYS A 28 1.00 12.07 -12.12
N ASP A 29 -0.24 12.30 -11.69
CA ASP A 29 -0.82 13.64 -11.60
C ASP A 29 -0.55 14.29 -10.22
N ASN A 30 -0.34 13.50 -9.16
CA ASN A 30 -0.12 13.99 -7.80
C ASN A 30 1.27 13.61 -7.27
N SER A 31 2.18 14.59 -7.25
CA SER A 31 3.54 14.43 -6.70
C SER A 31 3.60 14.19 -5.19
N ASN A 32 2.48 14.38 -4.47
CA ASN A 32 2.41 14.26 -3.01
C ASN A 32 1.95 12.87 -2.55
N ILE A 33 1.72 11.93 -3.48
CA ILE A 33 1.34 10.57 -3.13
C ILE A 33 2.60 9.77 -2.79
N ILE A 34 2.60 9.19 -1.60
CA ILE A 34 3.62 8.24 -1.19
C ILE A 34 3.09 6.84 -1.44
N LEU A 35 3.77 6.10 -2.31
CA LEU A 35 3.44 4.71 -2.61
C LEU A 35 4.20 3.77 -1.68
N ILE A 36 3.49 3.02 -0.87
CA ILE A 36 4.09 2.01 0.02
C ILE A 36 3.90 0.61 -0.56
N ASP A 37 5.00 -0.07 -0.84
CA ASP A 37 5.00 -1.48 -1.25
C ASP A 37 5.15 -2.36 -0.01
N VAL A 38 4.07 -3.06 0.36
CA VAL A 38 4.01 -3.87 1.60
C VAL A 38 4.45 -5.33 1.42
N ARG A 39 4.96 -5.69 0.25
CA ARG A 39 5.47 -7.03 -0.07
C ARG A 39 6.79 -7.33 0.62
N GLU A 40 7.18 -8.60 0.63
CA GLU A 40 8.48 -9.02 1.13
C GLU A 40 9.60 -8.59 0.18
N LYS A 41 10.81 -8.43 0.74
CA LYS A 41 11.96 -7.89 0.01
C LYS A 41 12.30 -8.68 -1.26
N ASP A 42 12.20 -10.00 -1.21
CA ASP A 42 12.53 -10.87 -2.34
C ASP A 42 11.55 -10.70 -3.52
N GLU A 43 10.29 -10.35 -3.25
CA GLU A 43 9.30 -10.03 -4.30
C GLU A 43 9.59 -8.67 -4.95
N VAL A 44 10.03 -7.69 -4.16
CA VAL A 44 10.40 -6.35 -4.64
C VAL A 44 11.63 -6.42 -5.54
N LEU A 45 12.59 -7.30 -5.22
CA LEU A 45 13.77 -7.54 -6.04
C LEU A 45 13.45 -8.07 -7.45
N GLN A 46 12.30 -8.72 -7.64
CA GLN A 46 11.84 -9.18 -8.95
C GLN A 46 11.18 -8.07 -9.78
N GLY A 47 10.87 -6.93 -9.18
CA GLY A 47 10.24 -5.80 -9.83
C GLY A 47 9.34 -5.01 -8.89
N TYR A 48 9.36 -3.68 -9.04
CA TYR A 48 8.60 -2.75 -8.22
C TYR A 48 8.20 -1.52 -9.03
N ILE A 49 7.24 -0.77 -8.50
CA ILE A 49 6.77 0.49 -9.09
C ILE A 49 7.77 1.58 -8.71
N GLU A 50 8.24 2.35 -9.70
CA GLU A 50 9.18 3.45 -9.47
C GLU A 50 8.66 4.42 -8.40
N ASN A 51 9.58 4.93 -7.57
CA ASN A 51 9.30 5.79 -6.41
C ASN A 51 8.47 5.15 -5.28
N SER A 52 8.23 3.84 -5.30
CA SER A 52 7.68 3.15 -4.14
C SER A 52 8.70 3.01 -3.01
N ILE A 53 8.22 3.10 -1.76
CA ILE A 53 8.99 2.80 -0.56
C ILE A 53 8.55 1.41 -0.08
N ASN A 54 9.48 0.46 -0.01
CA ASN A 54 9.18 -0.88 0.51
C ASN A 54 9.19 -0.89 2.05
N ILE A 55 8.05 -1.22 2.65
CA ILE A 55 7.92 -1.49 4.07
C ILE A 55 7.09 -2.77 4.22
N PRO A 56 7.71 -3.94 4.44
CA PRO A 56 6.98 -5.21 4.52
C PRO A 56 5.86 -5.14 5.55
N ARG A 57 4.73 -5.79 5.27
CA ARG A 57 3.48 -5.61 6.03
C ARG A 57 3.67 -5.75 7.54
N GLY A 58 4.47 -6.74 8.00
CA GLY A 58 4.70 -6.98 9.42
C GLY A 58 5.46 -5.87 10.16
N PHE A 59 6.06 -4.92 9.45
CA PHE A 59 6.77 -3.77 10.01
C PHE A 59 6.07 -2.44 9.71
N LEU A 60 4.96 -2.44 8.97
CA LEU A 60 4.34 -1.23 8.46
C LEU A 60 3.99 -0.26 9.59
N GLU A 61 3.29 -0.74 10.60
CA GLU A 61 2.79 0.06 11.72
C GLU A 61 3.92 0.66 12.56
N ILE A 62 5.09 0.00 12.63
CA ILE A 62 6.23 0.43 13.47
C ILE A 62 7.16 1.39 12.70
N ARG A 63 7.23 1.25 11.37
CA ARG A 63 8.22 1.97 10.56
C ARG A 63 7.66 3.16 9.81
N ILE A 64 6.37 3.15 9.47
CA ILE A 64 5.81 4.11 8.51
C ILE A 64 6.08 5.57 8.92
N GLU A 65 5.88 5.92 10.20
CA GLU A 65 6.06 7.29 10.71
C GLU A 65 7.49 7.83 10.57
N ASN A 66 8.50 6.94 10.58
CA ASN A 66 9.91 7.30 10.42
C ASN A 66 10.42 7.11 8.99
N SER A 67 9.61 6.55 8.10
CA SER A 67 10.02 6.14 6.74
C SER A 67 9.46 7.02 5.64
N ILE A 68 8.53 7.93 5.97
CA ILE A 68 7.93 8.87 5.02
C ILE A 68 8.44 10.30 5.29
N PRO A 69 8.60 11.14 4.25
CA PRO A 69 9.00 12.53 4.38
C PRO A 69 7.94 13.43 5.02
#